data_AF-A0A914XBK3-F1
#
_entry.id   AF-A0A914XBK3-F1
#
_cell.length_a   1.000
_cell.length_b   1.000
_cell.length_c   1.000
_cell.angle_alpha   90.00
_cell.angle_beta   90.00
_cell.angle_gamma   90.00
#
_symmetry.space_group_name_H-M   'P 1'
#
loop_
_entity.id
_entity.type
_entity.pdbx_description
1 polymer ?
#
loop_
_entity_poly.entity_id
_entity_poly.type
_entity_poly.pdbx_seq_one_letter_code
_entity_poly.pdbx_strand_id
1 'polypeptide(L)'
;MLTPFYKNGWGGLPFLPPSFPKEWAADLIHLHDYPPVWFTGQFVSYLMRSSPQLSSRLTAKANVIGLGKEAIVGLHVRRTDKIGAEMEYRSIEEYMEWVDNWFAIESLKQGKKLKKRVFIATDDSSVIKETRIKYKDYEVFADLDVIAMAAGKRRSSDESLLGIISDVQILSKCDFVVCTFSSNVCFLSVNEYNLLVKL
;
A
#
# COMPACT_ATOMS: atom_id res chain seq x y z
N MET A 1 3.87 14.09 -31.51
CA MET A 1 3.82 15.24 -30.58
C MET A 1 4.49 14.80 -29.29
N LEU A 2 5.72 15.25 -29.04
CA LEU A 2 6.50 14.87 -27.87
C LEU A 2 6.12 15.80 -26.71
N THR A 3 5.51 15.26 -25.66
CA THR A 3 5.27 16.00 -24.42
C THR A 3 6.57 16.04 -23.61
N PRO A 4 7.06 17.20 -23.14
CA PRO A 4 8.27 17.25 -22.32
C PRO A 4 8.03 16.55 -20.98
N PHE A 5 8.93 15.63 -20.60
CA PHE A 5 8.93 15.00 -19.29
C PHE A 5 9.54 15.97 -18.25
N TYR A 6 8.97 16.01 -17.05
CA TYR A 6 9.16 17.00 -15.96
C TYR A 6 10.60 17.16 -15.41
N LYS A 7 11.63 16.57 -16.05
CA LYS A 7 12.99 16.53 -15.51
C LYS A 7 13.70 17.89 -15.49
N ASN A 8 13.31 18.85 -16.36
CA ASN A 8 13.99 20.14 -16.52
C ASN A 8 13.01 21.33 -16.70
N GLY A 9 12.19 21.64 -15.68
CA GLY A 9 11.68 23.00 -15.47
C GLY A 9 10.29 23.34 -16.02
N TRP A 10 9.31 23.28 -15.12
CA TRP A 10 8.21 24.26 -15.01
C TRP A 10 7.99 24.58 -13.52
N GLY A 11 9.05 25.03 -12.83
CA GLY A 11 8.92 25.45 -11.43
C GLY A 11 7.92 26.59 -11.32
N GLY A 12 6.93 26.46 -10.43
CA GLY A 12 5.98 27.54 -10.13
C GLY A 12 4.62 27.48 -10.83
N LEU A 13 4.26 26.37 -11.49
CA LEU A 13 2.87 26.20 -11.95
C LEU A 13 1.94 26.00 -10.73
N PRO A 14 0.81 26.74 -10.66
CA PRO A 14 -0.04 26.75 -9.46
C PRO A 14 -0.78 25.43 -9.22
N PHE A 15 -0.79 24.53 -10.21
CA PHE A 15 -1.51 23.26 -10.19
C PHE A 15 -0.63 22.03 -9.91
N LEU A 16 0.62 22.24 -9.47
CA LEU A 16 1.50 21.16 -9.03
C LEU A 16 1.25 20.81 -7.56
N PRO A 17 1.41 19.53 -7.15
CA PRO A 17 1.41 19.18 -5.74
C PRO A 17 2.44 20.01 -4.95
N PRO A 18 2.14 20.42 -3.70
CA PRO A 18 0.98 20.01 -2.90
C PRO A 18 -0.29 20.88 -3.09
N SER A 19 -0.41 21.67 -4.16
CA SER A 19 -1.59 22.51 -4.39
C SER A 19 -2.85 21.70 -4.71
N PHE A 20 -4.01 22.18 -4.25
CA PHE A 20 -5.35 21.66 -4.54
C PHE A 20 -6.34 22.82 -4.79
N PRO A 21 -7.51 22.58 -5.41
CA PRO A 21 -8.44 23.63 -5.82
C PRO A 21 -8.91 24.50 -4.65
N LYS A 22 -8.88 25.82 -4.84
CA LYS A 22 -9.27 26.80 -3.83
C LYS A 22 -10.76 26.68 -3.48
N GLU A 23 -11.57 26.31 -4.46
CA GLU A 23 -13.02 26.16 -4.37
C GLU A 23 -13.43 25.10 -3.34
N TRP A 24 -12.61 24.06 -3.17
CA TRP A 24 -12.87 22.95 -2.23
C TRP A 24 -12.03 23.04 -0.97
N ALA A 25 -11.23 24.10 -0.82
CA ALA A 25 -10.21 24.11 0.21
C ALA A 25 -10.79 24.12 1.63
N ALA A 26 -11.85 24.89 1.86
CA ALA A 26 -12.51 24.95 3.16
C ALA A 26 -13.06 23.58 3.58
N ASP A 27 -13.76 22.90 2.66
CA ASP A 27 -14.36 21.60 2.92
C ASP A 27 -13.30 20.53 3.12
N LEU A 28 -12.27 20.49 2.26
CA LEU A 28 -11.21 19.48 2.37
C LEU A 28 -10.36 19.65 3.62
N ILE A 29 -10.03 20.88 4.01
CA ILE A 29 -9.30 21.16 5.26
C ILE A 29 -10.13 20.74 6.48
N HIS A 30 -11.46 20.85 6.39
CA HIS A 30 -12.34 20.42 7.48
C HIS A 30 -12.49 18.89 7.56
N LEU A 31 -12.52 18.20 6.42
CA LEU A 31 -12.84 16.78 6.32
C LEU A 31 -11.62 15.85 6.32
N HIS A 32 -10.42 16.36 5.99
CA HIS A 32 -9.25 15.52 5.77
C HIS A 32 -7.99 16.15 6.39
N ASP A 33 -7.26 15.36 7.19
CA ASP A 33 -6.06 15.83 7.91
C ASP A 33 -4.92 16.26 6.96
N TYR A 34 -4.91 15.75 5.73
CA TYR A 34 -3.96 16.13 4.69
C TYR A 34 -4.55 16.27 3.28
N PRO A 35 -5.23 17.40 2.97
CA PRO A 35 -5.97 17.61 1.72
C PRO A 35 -5.18 17.38 0.41
N PRO A 36 -3.87 17.73 0.31
CA PRO A 36 -3.11 17.50 -0.93
C PRO A 36 -3.12 16.03 -1.36
N VAL A 37 -3.00 15.09 -0.42
CA VAL A 37 -2.97 13.65 -0.72
C VAL A 37 -4.34 13.14 -1.15
N TRP A 38 -5.41 13.64 -0.55
CA TRP A 38 -6.76 13.32 -1.01
C TRP A 38 -6.95 13.78 -2.47
N PHE A 39 -6.50 15.00 -2.79
CA PHE A 39 -6.63 15.54 -4.14
C PHE A 39 -5.80 14.76 -5.17
N THR A 40 -4.53 14.48 -4.89
CA THR A 40 -3.70 13.64 -5.78
C THR A 40 -4.24 12.21 -5.87
N GLY A 41 -4.85 11.70 -4.80
CA GLY A 41 -5.56 10.43 -4.77
C GLY A 41 -6.63 10.33 -5.83
N GLN A 42 -7.42 11.38 -6.08
CA GLN A 42 -8.49 11.36 -7.09
C GLN A 42 -7.96 10.95 -8.47
N PHE A 43 -6.81 11.50 -8.87
CA PHE A 43 -6.16 11.15 -10.14
C PHE A 43 -5.61 9.73 -10.11
N VAL A 44 -4.95 9.33 -9.02
CA VAL A 44 -4.43 7.97 -8.85
C VAL A 44 -5.56 6.95 -8.98
N SER A 45 -6.68 7.12 -8.28
CA SER A 45 -7.81 6.20 -8.35
C SER A 45 -8.43 6.11 -9.74
N TYR A 46 -8.59 7.25 -10.42
CA TYR A 46 -9.10 7.27 -11.79
C TYR A 46 -8.20 6.48 -12.76
N LEU A 47 -6.88 6.63 -12.62
CA LEU A 47 -5.88 5.93 -13.44
C LEU A 47 -5.77 4.44 -13.08
N MET A 48 -5.98 4.09 -11.82
CA MET A 48 -5.84 2.72 -11.28
C MET A 48 -7.12 1.87 -11.42
N ARG A 49 -8.12 2.33 -12.18
CA ARG A 49 -9.35 1.54 -12.41
C ARG A 49 -9.04 0.21 -13.07
N SER A 50 -9.45 -0.86 -12.40
CA SER A 50 -9.09 -2.21 -12.78
C SER A 50 -9.81 -2.69 -14.03
N SER A 51 -9.07 -3.36 -14.92
CA SER A 51 -9.67 -4.20 -15.96
C SER A 51 -10.40 -5.39 -15.32
N PRO A 52 -11.31 -6.08 -16.05
CA PRO A 52 -11.99 -7.27 -15.53
C PRO A 52 -11.02 -8.35 -15.04
N GLN A 53 -9.89 -8.55 -15.73
CA GLN A 53 -8.86 -9.51 -15.35
C GLN A 53 -8.20 -9.15 -14.01
N LEU A 54 -7.82 -7.89 -13.84
CA LEU A 54 -7.23 -7.40 -12.60
C LEU A 54 -8.26 -7.44 -11.45
N SER A 55 -9.51 -7.09 -11.71
CA SER A 55 -10.60 -7.17 -10.72
C SER A 55 -10.80 -8.58 -10.18
N SER A 56 -10.81 -9.60 -11.05
CA SER A 56 -10.88 -11.00 -10.64
C SER A 56 -9.69 -11.41 -9.77
N ARG A 57 -8.47 -10.99 -10.14
CA ARG A 57 -7.25 -11.26 -9.36
C ARG A 57 -7.30 -10.61 -7.98
N LEU A 58 -7.70 -9.35 -7.91
CA LEU A 58 -7.86 -8.63 -6.64
C LEU A 58 -8.92 -9.28 -5.76
N THR A 59 -10.04 -9.72 -6.33
CA THR A 59 -11.12 -10.38 -5.60
C THR A 59 -10.65 -11.71 -5.01
N ALA A 60 -9.94 -12.53 -5.80
CA ALA A 60 -9.33 -13.76 -5.30
C ALA A 60 -8.34 -13.48 -4.16
N LYS A 61 -7.45 -12.49 -4.34
CA LYS A 61 -6.46 -12.10 -3.33
C LYS A 61 -7.13 -11.57 -2.05
N ALA A 62 -8.12 -10.70 -2.18
CA ALA A 62 -8.90 -10.17 -1.07
C ALA A 62 -9.63 -11.27 -0.29
N ASN A 63 -10.16 -12.29 -0.99
CA ASN A 63 -10.83 -13.41 -0.35
C ASN A 63 -9.87 -14.30 0.43
N VAL A 64 -8.70 -14.62 -0.12
CA VAL A 64 -7.66 -15.41 0.57
C VAL A 64 -7.14 -14.67 1.81
N ILE A 65 -6.91 -13.36 1.67
CA ILE A 65 -6.46 -12.49 2.77
C ILE A 65 -7.61 -12.20 3.74
N GLY A 66 -8.87 -12.43 3.37
CA GLY A 66 -10.02 -12.04 4.20
C GLY A 66 -10.07 -10.52 4.46
N LEU A 67 -9.76 -9.71 3.45
CA LEU A 67 -9.86 -8.24 3.54
C LEU A 67 -11.28 -7.82 3.95
N GLY A 68 -11.38 -6.87 4.87
CA GLY A 68 -12.65 -6.35 5.40
C GLY A 68 -13.39 -7.29 6.35
N LYS A 69 -12.90 -8.52 6.60
CA LYS A 69 -13.51 -9.45 7.57
C LYS A 69 -12.87 -9.35 8.95
N GLU A 70 -11.55 -9.29 9.01
CA GLU A 70 -10.79 -9.09 10.24
C GLU A 70 -9.68 -8.05 10.01
N ALA A 71 -9.32 -7.36 11.08
CA ALA A 71 -8.27 -6.34 11.08
C ALA A 71 -6.96 -6.84 10.46
N ILE A 72 -6.39 -6.08 9.54
CA ILE A 72 -5.13 -6.43 8.89
C ILE A 72 -4.29 -5.19 8.57
N VAL A 73 -2.99 -5.28 8.83
CA VAL A 73 -2.02 -4.23 8.52
C VAL A 73 -1.25 -4.58 7.25
N GLY A 74 -1.16 -3.64 6.32
CA GLY A 74 -0.36 -3.76 5.11
C GLY A 74 1.05 -3.25 5.35
N LEU A 75 2.06 -4.01 4.93
CA LEU A 75 3.46 -3.63 4.95
C LEU A 75 4.00 -3.59 3.54
N HIS A 76 4.67 -2.51 3.19
CA HIS A 76 5.49 -2.46 1.97
C HIS A 76 6.96 -2.29 2.32
N VAL A 77 7.74 -3.35 2.11
CA VAL A 77 9.17 -3.41 2.39
C VAL A 77 9.92 -3.49 1.06
N ARG A 78 10.75 -2.50 0.75
CA ARG A 78 11.55 -2.45 -0.48
C ARG A 78 13.02 -2.57 -0.16
N ARG A 79 13.69 -3.61 -0.70
CA ARG A 79 15.10 -3.90 -0.42
C ARG A 79 16.00 -3.94 -1.67
N THR A 80 15.57 -4.55 -2.78
CA THR A 80 16.54 -5.12 -3.75
C THR A 80 17.04 -4.21 -4.87
N ASP A 81 16.69 -2.92 -4.91
CA ASP A 81 17.22 -1.97 -5.92
C ASP A 81 17.70 -0.62 -5.36
N LYS A 82 17.65 -0.39 -4.05
CA LYS A 82 17.95 0.93 -3.45
C LYS A 82 18.99 0.93 -2.32
N ILE A 83 19.51 -0.23 -1.91
CA ILE A 83 20.64 -0.31 -0.97
C ILE A 83 21.90 0.17 -1.69
N GLY A 84 22.31 1.41 -1.40
CA GLY A 84 23.56 2.01 -1.91
C GLY A 84 23.42 3.28 -2.76
N ALA A 85 22.20 3.67 -3.18
CA ALA A 85 22.01 4.87 -4.00
C ALA A 85 21.02 5.91 -3.41
N GLU A 86 19.95 5.49 -2.71
CA GLU A 86 18.89 6.42 -2.27
C GLU A 86 18.23 6.12 -0.91
N MET A 87 18.51 4.99 -0.24
CA MET A 87 17.89 4.66 1.05
C MET A 87 18.77 3.84 2.00
N GLU A 88 18.57 4.08 3.30
CA GLU A 88 19.06 3.22 4.38
C GLU A 88 18.26 1.91 4.44
N TYR A 89 18.97 0.81 4.67
CA TYR A 89 18.35 -0.48 4.98
C TYR A 89 17.50 -0.34 6.24
N ARG A 90 16.23 -0.75 6.15
CA ARG A 90 15.29 -0.77 7.29
C ARG A 90 15.00 -2.22 7.65
N SER A 91 15.20 -2.56 8.91
CA SER A 91 14.94 -3.91 9.43
C SER A 91 13.44 -4.19 9.47
N ILE A 92 13.02 -5.46 9.46
CA ILE A 92 11.58 -5.78 9.52
C ILE A 92 10.98 -5.41 10.89
N GLU A 93 11.80 -5.43 11.93
CA GLU A 93 11.48 -5.03 13.30
C GLU A 93 10.89 -3.63 13.37
N GLU A 94 11.49 -2.68 12.67
CA GLU A 94 11.02 -1.30 12.66
C GLU A 94 9.61 -1.18 12.07
N TYR A 95 9.28 -1.97 11.05
CA TYR A 95 7.92 -2.00 10.52
C TYR A 95 6.96 -2.65 11.51
N MET A 96 7.37 -3.76 12.11
CA MET A 96 6.54 -4.54 13.02
C MET A 96 6.27 -3.83 14.35
N GLU A 97 7.15 -2.94 14.80
CA GLU A 97 6.90 -2.05 15.94
C GLU A 97 5.63 -1.19 15.72
N TRP A 98 5.50 -0.58 14.53
CA TRP A 98 4.30 0.17 14.18
C TRP A 98 3.05 -0.71 14.06
N VAL A 99 3.21 -1.94 13.57
CA VAL A 99 2.13 -2.92 13.48
C VAL A 99 1.64 -3.31 14.88
N ASP A 100 2.55 -3.64 15.80
CA ASP A 100 2.23 -3.99 17.19
C ASP A 100 1.53 -2.83 17.91
N ASN A 101 2.05 -1.60 17.75
CA ASN A 101 1.43 -0.39 18.31
C ASN A 101 0.00 -0.19 17.78
N TRP A 102 -0.21 -0.37 16.48
CA TRP A 102 -1.54 -0.25 15.88
C TRP A 102 -2.50 -1.31 16.43
N PHE A 103 -2.11 -2.59 16.47
CA PHE A 103 -2.97 -3.67 17.01
C PHE A 103 -3.27 -3.48 18.50
N ALA A 104 -2.34 -2.95 19.29
CA ALA A 104 -2.55 -2.63 20.70
C ALA A 104 -3.63 -1.55 20.86
N ILE A 105 -3.51 -0.44 20.11
CA ILE A 105 -4.49 0.65 20.11
C ILE A 105 -5.85 0.14 19.64
N GLU A 106 -5.89 -0.62 18.54
CA GLU A 106 -7.13 -1.07 17.92
C GLU A 106 -7.85 -2.11 18.79
N SER A 107 -7.10 -3.00 19.47
CA SER A 107 -7.67 -3.94 20.44
C SER A 107 -8.30 -3.23 21.64
N LEU A 108 -7.68 -2.13 22.12
CA LEU A 108 -8.24 -1.31 23.17
C LEU A 108 -9.52 -0.58 22.72
N LYS A 109 -9.49 0.03 21.52
CA LYS A 109 -10.66 0.72 20.94
C LYS A 109 -11.86 -0.20 20.76
N GLN A 110 -11.63 -1.43 20.29
CA GLN A 110 -12.70 -2.41 20.06
C GLN A 110 -13.08 -3.20 21.32
N GLY A 111 -12.35 -3.04 22.44
CA GLY A 111 -12.60 -3.77 23.69
C GLY A 111 -12.42 -5.29 23.56
N LYS A 112 -11.70 -5.77 22.54
CA LYS A 112 -11.47 -7.20 22.29
C LYS A 112 -10.07 -7.44 21.77
N LYS A 113 -9.51 -8.61 22.09
CA LYS A 113 -8.22 -9.04 21.53
C LYS A 113 -8.39 -9.35 20.04
N LEU A 114 -7.60 -8.67 19.21
CA LEU A 114 -7.61 -8.91 17.77
C LEU A 114 -6.62 -10.01 17.38
N LYS A 115 -6.97 -10.74 16.31
CA LYS A 115 -6.01 -11.60 15.62
C LYS A 115 -5.00 -10.70 14.92
N LYS A 116 -3.71 -10.95 15.15
CA LYS A 116 -2.62 -10.21 14.55
C LYS A 116 -2.33 -10.72 13.14
N ARG A 117 -2.59 -9.88 12.13
CA ARG A 117 -2.57 -10.27 10.72
C ARG A 117 -1.83 -9.21 9.92
N VAL A 118 -0.94 -9.65 9.03
CA VAL A 118 -0.16 -8.76 8.19
C VAL A 118 -0.18 -9.21 6.74
N PHE A 119 -0.33 -8.27 5.83
CA PHE A 119 -0.07 -8.46 4.40
C PHE A 119 1.26 -7.79 4.05
N ILE A 120 2.20 -8.53 3.47
CA ILE A 120 3.53 -8.03 3.10
C ILE A 120 3.68 -8.00 1.59
N ALA A 121 3.84 -6.80 1.04
CA ALA A 121 4.33 -6.55 -0.30
C ALA A 121 5.83 -6.25 -0.24
N THR A 122 6.63 -7.06 -0.94
CA THR A 122 8.10 -6.94 -0.92
C THR A 122 8.71 -7.46 -2.21
N ASP A 123 9.79 -6.84 -2.64
CA ASP A 123 10.66 -7.32 -3.72
C ASP A 123 11.73 -8.31 -3.23
N ASP A 124 11.79 -8.57 -1.92
CA ASP A 124 12.69 -9.52 -1.29
C ASP A 124 11.92 -10.57 -0.49
N SER A 125 11.92 -11.80 -1.01
CA SER A 125 11.25 -12.96 -0.37
C SER A 125 11.85 -13.36 0.99
N SER A 126 13.08 -12.94 1.29
CA SER A 126 13.72 -13.22 2.58
C SER A 126 12.96 -12.55 3.73
N VAL A 127 12.37 -11.37 3.49
CA VAL A 127 11.53 -10.64 4.45
C VAL A 127 10.37 -11.52 4.94
N ILE A 128 9.67 -12.21 4.04
CA ILE A 128 8.52 -13.04 4.39
C ILE A 128 8.94 -14.19 5.32
N LYS A 129 10.07 -14.83 5.00
CA LYS A 129 10.62 -15.93 5.82
C LYS A 129 11.06 -15.42 7.19
N GLU A 130 11.77 -14.30 7.21
CA GLU A 130 12.23 -13.63 8.42
C GLU A 130 11.05 -13.27 9.33
N THR A 131 10.00 -12.64 8.80
CA THR A 131 8.80 -12.29 9.57
C THR A 131 8.15 -13.53 10.18
N ARG A 132 7.97 -14.61 9.41
CA ARG A 132 7.34 -15.85 9.92
C ARG A 132 8.14 -16.50 11.04
N ILE A 133 9.47 -16.41 11.00
CA ILE A 133 10.34 -16.98 12.03
C ILE A 133 10.28 -16.14 13.32
N LYS A 134 10.35 -14.81 13.19
CA LYS A 134 10.42 -13.87 14.32
C LYS A 134 9.05 -13.61 14.97
N TYR A 135 7.98 -13.57 14.18
CA TYR A 135 6.62 -13.16 14.59
C TYR A 135 5.64 -14.32 14.45
N LYS A 136 5.80 -15.35 15.30
CA LYS A 136 5.00 -16.60 15.22
C LYS A 136 3.53 -16.42 15.64
N ASP A 137 3.22 -15.35 16.37
CA ASP A 137 1.86 -14.95 16.76
C ASP A 137 1.09 -14.21 15.65
N TYR A 138 1.77 -13.90 14.53
CA TYR A 138 1.17 -13.22 13.38
C TYR A 138 0.78 -14.18 12.26
N GLU A 139 -0.39 -13.93 11.67
CA GLU A 139 -0.78 -14.52 10.38
C GLU A 139 -0.17 -13.67 9.25
N VAL A 140 0.78 -14.24 8.50
CA VAL A 140 1.55 -13.54 7.46
C VAL A 140 1.08 -13.91 6.05
N PHE A 141 0.46 -12.96 5.36
CA PHE A 141 0.06 -13.04 3.96
C PHE A 141 1.07 -12.33 3.05
N ALA A 142 1.39 -12.92 1.89
CA ALA A 142 2.26 -12.31 0.89
C ALA A 142 1.89 -12.77 -0.52
N ASP A 143 2.26 -12.01 -1.56
CA ASP A 143 1.79 -12.26 -2.94
C ASP A 143 2.24 -13.63 -3.49
N LEU A 144 3.47 -14.07 -3.17
CA LEU A 144 3.97 -15.39 -3.56
C LEU A 144 3.10 -16.54 -3.03
N ASP A 145 2.59 -16.40 -1.80
CA ASP A 145 1.80 -17.42 -1.13
C ASP A 145 0.32 -17.34 -1.55
N VAL A 146 -0.22 -16.13 -1.75
CA VAL A 146 -1.60 -15.96 -2.23
C VAL A 146 -1.76 -16.50 -3.65
N ILE A 147 -0.76 -16.29 -4.52
CA ILE A 147 -0.75 -16.87 -5.87
C ILE A 147 -0.60 -18.40 -5.79
N ALA A 148 0.34 -18.91 -4.97
CA ALA A 148 0.54 -20.35 -4.83
C ALA A 148 -0.69 -21.09 -4.25
N MET A 149 -1.40 -20.46 -3.31
CA MET A 149 -2.67 -20.96 -2.76
C MET A 149 -3.82 -20.88 -3.77
N ALA A 150 -3.74 -19.99 -4.77
CA ALA A 150 -4.80 -19.76 -5.75
C ALA A 150 -4.66 -20.57 -7.05
N ALA A 151 -3.45 -20.84 -7.58
CA ALA A 151 -3.26 -21.72 -8.75
C ALA A 151 -1.78 -22.01 -9.07
N GLY A 152 -1.51 -23.23 -9.58
CA GLY A 152 -0.18 -23.70 -9.98
C GLY A 152 0.35 -23.10 -11.30
N LYS A 153 1.52 -22.42 -11.20
CA LYS A 153 2.56 -22.13 -12.22
C LYS A 153 2.15 -21.49 -13.58
N ARG A 154 2.61 -20.25 -13.84
CA ARG A 154 3.64 -19.80 -14.84
C ARG A 154 3.67 -18.24 -14.95
N ARG A 155 4.76 -17.68 -15.53
CA ARG A 155 5.19 -16.26 -15.42
C ARG A 155 5.46 -15.62 -16.80
N SER A 156 5.00 -14.40 -17.07
CA SER A 156 5.46 -13.46 -18.12
C SER A 156 5.76 -12.07 -17.49
N SER A 157 6.23 -11.09 -18.27
CA SER A 157 6.57 -9.72 -17.82
C SER A 157 5.35 -8.95 -17.31
N ASP A 158 4.19 -9.19 -17.91
CA ASP A 158 2.94 -8.49 -17.59
C ASP A 158 2.46 -8.88 -16.18
N GLU A 159 2.75 -10.10 -15.72
CA GLU A 159 2.46 -10.52 -14.35
C GLU A 159 3.23 -9.73 -13.28
N SER A 160 4.40 -9.20 -13.60
CA SER A 160 5.17 -8.38 -12.65
C SER A 160 4.50 -7.03 -12.43
N LEU A 161 4.07 -6.38 -13.51
CA LEU A 161 3.33 -5.11 -13.43
C LEU A 161 1.97 -5.32 -12.75
N LEU A 162 1.24 -6.36 -13.14
CA LEU A 162 -0.01 -6.73 -12.49
C LEU A 162 0.19 -7.09 -11.01
N GLY A 163 1.32 -7.68 -10.64
CA GLY A 163 1.69 -7.94 -9.25
C GLY A 163 1.85 -6.66 -8.45
N ILE A 164 2.64 -5.70 -8.95
CA ILE A 164 2.84 -4.40 -8.30
C ILE A 164 1.52 -3.64 -8.17
N ILE A 165 0.71 -3.57 -9.22
CA ILE A 165 -0.60 -2.92 -9.19
C ILE A 165 -1.51 -3.60 -8.16
N SER A 166 -1.50 -4.95 -8.13
CA SER A 166 -2.28 -5.71 -7.15
C SER A 166 -1.81 -5.45 -5.71
N ASP A 167 -0.51 -5.31 -5.49
CA ASP A 167 0.04 -4.96 -4.18
C ASP A 167 -0.40 -3.55 -3.76
N VAL A 168 -0.32 -2.57 -4.66
CA VAL A 168 -0.79 -1.21 -4.38
C VAL A 168 -2.24 -1.20 -3.90
N GLN A 169 -3.12 -1.89 -4.63
CA GLN A 169 -4.56 -1.93 -4.37
C GLN A 169 -4.96 -2.77 -3.15
N ILE A 170 -4.14 -3.75 -2.77
CA ILE A 170 -4.38 -4.55 -1.57
C ILE A 170 -3.88 -3.80 -0.33
N LEU A 171 -2.71 -3.17 -0.42
CA LEU A 171 -2.19 -2.30 0.63
C LEU A 171 -3.16 -1.16 0.93
N SER A 172 -3.70 -0.49 -0.11
CA SER A 172 -4.66 0.61 0.06
C SER A 172 -5.98 0.19 0.71
N LYS A 173 -6.30 -1.11 0.75
CA LYS A 173 -7.50 -1.69 1.37
C LYS A 173 -7.24 -2.33 2.73
N CYS A 174 -5.99 -2.36 3.21
CA CYS A 174 -5.69 -2.75 4.58
C CYS A 174 -6.20 -1.68 5.56
N ASP A 175 -6.37 -2.03 6.83
CA ASP A 175 -6.87 -1.07 7.83
C ASP A 175 -5.82 -0.03 8.23
N PHE A 176 -4.54 -0.41 8.11
CA PHE A 176 -3.39 0.45 8.33
C PHE A 176 -2.26 0.04 7.39
N VAL A 177 -1.39 0.99 7.03
CA VAL A 177 -0.28 0.76 6.10
C VAL A 177 1.02 1.28 6.71
N VAL A 178 2.04 0.42 6.74
CA VAL A 178 3.41 0.76 7.19
C VAL A 178 4.37 0.61 6.02
N CYS A 179 4.97 1.72 5.58
CA CYS A 179 5.87 1.72 4.45
C CYS A 179 6.82 2.93 4.45
N THR A 180 7.82 2.91 3.57
CA THR A 180 8.74 4.03 3.34
C THR A 180 8.25 4.92 2.20
N PHE A 181 8.00 6.21 2.48
CA PHE A 181 7.40 7.16 1.52
C PHE A 181 8.29 7.49 0.31
N SER A 182 9.57 7.17 0.38
CA SER A 182 10.53 7.19 -0.74
C SER A 182 10.28 6.10 -1.79
N SER A 183 9.36 5.15 -1.52
CA SER A 183 8.87 4.19 -2.52
C SER A 183 7.62 4.72 -3.21
N ASN A 184 7.65 4.75 -4.55
CA ASN A 184 6.47 5.10 -5.35
C ASN A 184 5.28 4.15 -5.09
N VAL A 185 5.53 2.88 -4.77
CA VAL A 185 4.47 1.92 -4.42
C VAL A 185 3.77 2.35 -3.13
N CYS A 186 4.54 2.74 -2.11
CA CYS A 186 4.00 3.27 -0.86
C CYS A 186 3.22 4.56 -1.10
N PHE A 187 3.77 5.49 -1.89
CA PHE A 187 3.10 6.72 -2.25
C PHE A 187 1.74 6.47 -2.92
N LEU A 188 1.68 5.59 -3.93
CA LEU A 188 0.44 5.24 -4.62
C LEU A 188 -0.58 4.57 -3.68
N SER A 189 -0.14 3.62 -2.85
CA SER A 189 -1.02 2.95 -1.87
C SER A 189 -1.62 3.92 -0.87
N VAL A 190 -0.81 4.84 -0.33
CA VAL A 190 -1.29 5.83 0.63
C VAL A 190 -2.25 6.82 -0.03
N ASN A 191 -1.99 7.24 -1.26
CA ASN A 191 -2.92 8.10 -2.01
C ASN A 191 -4.28 7.42 -2.21
N GLU A 192 -4.29 6.14 -2.60
CA GLU A 192 -5.53 5.39 -2.78
C GLU A 192 -6.23 5.10 -1.43
N TYR A 193 -5.46 4.80 -0.37
CA TYR A 193 -5.97 4.58 0.99
C TYR A 193 -6.75 5.79 1.51
N ASN A 194 -6.22 7.01 1.31
CA ASN A 194 -6.83 8.25 1.80
C ASN A 194 -8.08 8.68 1.02
N LEU A 195 -8.43 8.00 -0.07
CA LEU A 195 -9.72 8.20 -0.75
C LEU A 195 -10.83 7.38 -0.12
N LEU A 196 -10.47 6.25 0.47
CA LEU A 196 -11.39 5.34 1.14
C LEU A 196 -11.72 5.87 2.53
N VAL A 197 -11.97 7.19 2.64
CA VAL A 197 -12.58 7.78 3.83
C VAL A 197 -13.81 6.92 4.11
N LYS A 198 -13.71 6.09 5.15
CA LYS A 198 -14.81 5.30 5.68
C LYS A 198 -15.76 6.32 6.32
N LEU A 199 -16.48 7.07 5.49
CA LEU A 199 -17.65 7.84 5.90
C LEU A 199 -18.72 6.87 6.40
#